data_AF-A0A8C7IJX9-F1
#
_entry.id   AF-A0A8C7IJX9-F1
#
_cell.length_a   1.000
_cell.length_b   1.000
_cell.length_c   1.000
_cell.angle_alpha   90.00
_cell.angle_beta   90.00
_cell.angle_gamma   90.00
#
_symmetry.space_group_name_H-M   'P 1'
#
loop_
_entity.id
_entity.type
_entity.pdbx_description
1 polymer ?
#
loop_
_entity_poly.entity_id
_entity_poly.type
_entity_poly.pdbx_seq_one_letter_code
_entity_poly.pdbx_strand_id
1 'polypeptide(L)'
;FVRVRAVVMTRDDSSGGWVPLGGGGLSHVVICKGRSHEGRGRREYIVRGERLRDRAPVLECAVQKGLVYNKVNPIFHHWRVEERKFGLTFQSPADAISFERGLQAVIDKLDRGSESPSSSTPEEGDTEDDGQAVSVPYRK
;
A
#
# COMPACT_ATOMS: atom_id res chain seq x y z
N PHE A 1 -4.90 -0.89 -10.51
CA PHE A 1 -5.45 0.04 -9.50
C PHE A 1 -6.94 -0.24 -9.43
N VAL A 2 -7.49 -0.47 -8.24
CA VAL A 2 -8.94 -0.72 -8.09
C VAL A 2 -9.61 0.58 -7.68
N ARG A 3 -10.75 0.88 -8.31
CA ARG A 3 -11.62 2.01 -7.98
C ARG A 3 -13.05 1.52 -7.88
N VAL A 4 -13.71 1.82 -6.77
CA VAL A 4 -15.10 1.47 -6.51
C VAL A 4 -15.87 2.69 -6.00
N ARG A 5 -17.19 2.55 -5.89
CA ARG A 5 -18.05 3.51 -5.19
C ARG A 5 -18.65 2.84 -3.97
N ALA A 6 -18.50 3.48 -2.82
CA ALA A 6 -18.99 2.99 -1.54
C ALA A 6 -19.27 4.16 -0.58
N VAL A 7 -20.08 3.91 0.44
CA VAL A 7 -20.17 4.79 1.61
C VAL A 7 -19.05 4.41 2.57
N VAL A 8 -18.25 5.39 2.98
CA VAL A 8 -17.20 5.18 3.98
C VAL A 8 -17.83 5.14 5.37
N MET A 9 -17.49 4.12 6.13
CA MET A 9 -17.97 3.88 7.48
C MET A 9 -16.81 3.95 8.47
N THR A 10 -17.09 4.42 9.68
CA THR A 10 -16.18 4.33 10.83
C THR A 10 -16.91 3.63 11.97
N ARG A 11 -16.16 3.09 12.92
CA ARG A 11 -16.75 2.64 14.17
C ARG A 11 -16.90 3.83 15.12
N ASP A 12 -18.05 3.92 15.77
CA ASP A 12 -18.28 4.84 16.87
C ASP A 12 -17.98 4.10 18.18
N ASP A 13 -17.06 4.63 18.97
CA ASP A 13 -16.62 3.99 20.22
C ASP A 13 -17.66 4.12 21.35
N SER A 14 -18.60 5.05 21.24
CA SER A 14 -19.67 5.23 22.24
C SER A 14 -20.79 4.19 22.09
N SER A 15 -21.28 3.97 20.88
CA SER A 15 -22.31 2.94 20.59
C SER A 15 -21.75 1.56 20.26
N GLY A 16 -20.46 1.47 19.92
CA GLY A 16 -19.83 0.26 19.39
C GLY A 16 -20.27 -0.09 17.96
N GLY A 17 -21.14 0.71 17.34
CA GLY A 17 -21.74 0.51 16.03
C GLY A 17 -20.96 1.14 14.88
N TRP A 18 -21.40 0.85 13.65
CA TRP A 18 -20.83 1.43 12.42
C TRP A 18 -21.67 2.63 11.98
N VAL A 19 -21.01 3.77 11.73
CA VAL A 19 -21.66 5.01 11.31
C VAL A 19 -21.00 5.58 10.05
N PRO A 20 -21.74 6.30 9.18
CA PRO A 20 -21.17 6.91 7.98
C PRO A 20 -20.16 8.01 8.34
N LEU A 21 -18.95 7.91 7.79
CA LEU A 21 -17.89 8.88 8.05
C LEU A 21 -18.14 10.19 7.29
N GLY A 22 -17.91 11.32 7.96
CA GLY A 22 -18.07 12.66 7.39
C GLY A 22 -19.51 13.05 7.04
N GLY A 23 -20.53 12.38 7.58
CA GLY A 23 -21.93 12.57 7.15
C GLY A 23 -22.29 11.77 5.90
N GLY A 24 -21.59 10.66 5.66
CA GLY A 24 -21.93 9.65 4.65
C GLY A 24 -21.88 10.14 3.21
N GLY A 25 -22.69 9.50 2.37
CA GLY A 25 -22.70 9.71 0.91
C GLY A 25 -21.68 8.84 0.18
N LEU A 26 -21.94 8.61 -1.11
CA LEU A 26 -21.05 7.83 -1.95
C LEU A 26 -19.71 8.53 -2.12
N SER A 27 -18.65 7.74 -2.12
CA SER A 27 -17.27 8.17 -2.32
C SER A 27 -16.60 7.31 -3.40
N HIS A 28 -15.71 7.92 -4.18
CA HIS A 28 -14.74 7.16 -4.97
C HIS A 28 -13.66 6.64 -4.05
N VAL A 29 -13.59 5.32 -3.90
CA VAL A 29 -12.58 4.67 -3.07
C VAL A 29 -11.58 3.98 -3.99
N VAL A 30 -10.30 4.29 -3.78
CA VAL A 30 -9.19 3.81 -4.60
C VAL A 30 -8.09 3.22 -3.74
N ILE A 31 -7.43 2.19 -4.26
CA ILE A 31 -6.17 1.68 -3.72
C ILE A 31 -5.06 2.19 -4.63
N CYS A 32 -4.20 3.06 -4.10
CA CYS A 32 -3.15 3.75 -4.84
C CYS A 32 -1.78 3.57 -4.20
N LYS A 33 -0.71 3.87 -4.95
CA LYS A 33 0.65 3.93 -4.39
C LYS A 33 0.86 5.31 -3.79
N GLY A 34 1.23 5.36 -2.51
CA GLY A 34 1.70 6.54 -1.81
C GLY A 34 3.23 6.66 -1.86
N ARG A 35 3.72 7.82 -1.42
CA ARG A 35 5.15 8.03 -1.13
C ARG A 35 5.36 7.77 0.35
N SER A 36 6.30 6.90 0.70
CA SER A 36 6.67 6.69 2.11
C SER A 36 7.20 7.97 2.71
N HIS A 37 6.66 8.35 3.88
CA HIS A 37 7.09 9.52 4.64
C HIS A 37 8.53 9.38 5.18
N GLU A 38 9.05 8.15 5.32
CA GLU A 38 10.34 7.87 5.97
C GLU A 38 11.56 7.85 5.04
N GLY A 39 11.46 8.32 3.79
CA GLY A 39 12.63 8.49 2.92
C GLY A 39 13.36 7.21 2.47
N ARG A 40 12.97 6.02 2.95
CA ARG A 40 13.64 4.73 2.63
C ARG A 40 13.27 4.12 1.27
N GLY A 41 12.70 4.89 0.35
CA GLY A 41 12.29 4.39 -0.99
C GLY A 41 11.21 3.29 -0.98
N ARG A 42 10.65 2.94 0.19
CA ARG A 42 9.62 1.89 0.32
C ARG A 42 8.32 2.39 -0.29
N ARG A 43 7.75 1.64 -1.24
CA ARG A 43 6.43 1.96 -1.81
C ARG A 43 5.37 1.71 -0.74
N GLU A 44 4.63 2.74 -0.41
CA GLU A 44 3.45 2.63 0.46
C GLU A 44 2.23 2.43 -0.42
N TYR A 45 1.27 1.65 0.04
CA TYR A 45 -0.04 1.55 -0.59
C TYR A 45 -1.08 2.17 0.34
N ILE A 46 -1.97 2.98 -0.22
CA ILE A 46 -2.93 3.77 0.55
C ILE A 46 -4.32 3.52 -0.03
N VAL A 47 -5.29 3.29 0.86
CA VAL A 47 -6.71 3.36 0.53
C VAL A 47 -7.16 4.80 0.71
N ARG A 48 -7.63 5.44 -0.36
CA ARG A 48 -8.14 6.81 -0.34
C ARG A 48 -9.62 6.83 -0.72
N GLY A 49 -10.41 7.64 -0.05
CA GLY A 49 -11.81 7.87 -0.35
C GLY A 49 -12.09 9.37 -0.49
N GLU A 50 -12.55 9.76 -1.67
CA GLU A 50 -13.01 11.12 -1.97
C GLU A 50 -14.53 11.09 -2.16
N ARG A 51 -15.24 11.88 -1.37
CA ARG A 51 -16.70 11.93 -1.45
C ARG A 51 -17.18 12.61 -2.73
N LEU A 52 -18.19 12.03 -3.39
CA LEU A 52 -18.64 12.48 -4.71
C LEU A 52 -19.25 13.88 -4.70
N ARG A 53 -20.02 14.23 -3.66
CA ARG A 53 -20.84 15.46 -3.65
C ARG A 53 -20.03 16.75 -3.52
N ASP A 54 -18.92 16.70 -2.79
CA ASP A 54 -18.16 17.88 -2.35
C ASP A 54 -16.64 17.68 -2.44
N ARG A 55 -16.19 16.56 -3.01
CA ARG A 55 -14.76 16.21 -3.15
C ARG A 55 -14.02 16.13 -1.82
N ALA A 56 -14.74 15.99 -0.70
CA ALA A 56 -14.12 15.93 0.62
C ALA A 56 -13.28 14.63 0.77
N PRO A 57 -12.03 14.71 1.24
CA PRO A 57 -11.27 13.52 1.62
C PRO A 57 -11.86 12.94 2.90
N VAL A 58 -12.49 11.77 2.79
CA VAL A 58 -13.19 11.11 3.90
C VAL A 58 -12.49 9.84 4.37
N LEU A 59 -11.55 9.30 3.60
CA LEU A 59 -10.76 8.13 3.96
C LEU A 59 -9.33 8.30 3.46
N GLU A 60 -8.37 8.09 4.34
CA GLU A 60 -6.97 7.92 3.98
C GLU A 60 -6.33 7.00 5.02
N CYS A 61 -5.90 5.82 4.61
CA CYS A 61 -5.18 4.89 5.49
C CYS A 61 -4.16 4.05 4.73
N ALA A 62 -3.02 3.81 5.37
CA ALA A 62 -1.98 2.92 4.85
C ALA A 62 -2.45 1.46 4.87
N VAL A 63 -2.12 0.71 3.81
CA VAL A 63 -2.28 -0.73 3.76
C VAL A 63 -1.04 -1.36 4.40
N GLN A 64 -1.26 -2.11 5.48
CA GLN A 64 -0.20 -2.78 6.23
C GLN A 64 -0.14 -4.28 5.90
N LYS A 65 1.03 -4.89 6.13
CA LYS A 65 1.17 -6.34 6.14
C LYS A 65 0.27 -6.93 7.21
N GLY A 66 -0.32 -8.10 6.95
CA GLY A 66 -1.20 -8.77 7.90
C GLY A 66 -2.49 -8.00 8.23
N LEU A 67 -2.89 -7.04 7.38
CA LEU A 67 -4.14 -6.29 7.56
C LEU A 67 -5.33 -7.27 7.66
N VAL A 68 -6.08 -7.15 8.74
CA VAL A 68 -7.25 -8.01 9.00
C VAL A 68 -8.47 -7.42 8.29
N TYR A 69 -8.85 -8.03 7.17
CA TYR A 69 -10.03 -7.67 6.39
C TYR A 69 -11.22 -8.58 6.73
N ASN A 70 -12.34 -8.00 7.11
CA ASN A 70 -13.53 -8.72 7.57
C ASN A 70 -14.71 -8.46 6.64
N LYS A 71 -15.47 -9.51 6.34
CA LYS A 71 -16.67 -9.46 5.50
C LYS A 71 -17.89 -9.76 6.37
N VAL A 72 -18.66 -8.73 6.71
CA VAL A 72 -19.83 -8.88 7.59
C VAL A 72 -21.04 -9.36 6.79
N ASN A 73 -21.21 -8.81 5.59
CA ASN A 73 -22.21 -9.24 4.62
C ASN A 73 -21.70 -8.92 3.20
N PRO A 74 -22.41 -9.32 2.12
CA PRO A 74 -21.92 -9.16 0.74
C PRO A 74 -21.56 -7.75 0.29
N ILE A 75 -22.05 -6.72 1.00
CA ILE A 75 -21.82 -5.31 0.66
C ILE A 75 -21.20 -4.51 1.79
N PHE A 76 -20.93 -5.11 2.94
CA PHE A 76 -20.33 -4.41 4.07
C PHE A 76 -19.09 -5.13 4.58
N HIS A 77 -17.94 -4.54 4.29
CA HIS A 77 -16.64 -5.05 4.71
C HIS A 77 -15.92 -4.00 5.56
N HIS A 78 -15.02 -4.44 6.43
CA HIS A 78 -14.25 -3.55 7.28
C HIS A 78 -12.87 -4.10 7.65
N TRP A 79 -11.98 -3.19 8.03
CA TRP A 79 -10.64 -3.51 8.50
C TRP A 79 -10.19 -2.55 9.60
N ARG A 80 -9.06 -2.87 10.20
CA ARG A 80 -8.42 -2.05 11.24
C ARG A 80 -7.01 -1.70 10.80
N VAL A 81 -6.61 -0.45 11.06
CA VAL A 81 -5.22 0.01 10.96
C VAL A 81 -4.92 0.72 12.28
N GLU A 82 -3.92 0.25 13.01
CA GLU A 82 -3.60 0.73 14.36
C GLU A 82 -4.84 0.69 15.27
N GLU A 83 -5.35 1.81 15.76
CA GLU A 83 -6.55 1.89 16.59
C GLU A 83 -7.82 2.24 15.79
N ARG A 84 -7.66 2.60 14.52
CA ARG A 84 -8.76 3.09 13.68
C ARG A 84 -9.42 1.94 12.93
N LYS A 85 -10.75 1.93 12.94
CA LYS A 85 -11.58 0.95 12.22
C LYS A 85 -12.28 1.62 11.05
N PHE A 86 -12.04 1.09 9.86
CA PHE A 86 -12.59 1.60 8.61
C PHE A 86 -13.52 0.56 8.00
N GLY A 87 -14.63 1.01 7.46
CA GLY A 87 -15.59 0.15 6.76
C GLY A 87 -16.03 0.76 5.44
N LEU A 88 -16.51 -0.10 4.55
CA LEU A 88 -17.10 0.30 3.28
C LEU A 88 -18.43 -0.42 3.12
N THR A 89 -19.48 0.36 2.87
CA THR A 89 -20.75 -0.15 2.36
C THR A 89 -20.77 0.04 0.85
N PHE A 90 -20.53 -1.04 0.10
CA PHE A 90 -20.47 -1.06 -1.35
C PHE A 90 -21.87 -0.95 -1.97
N GLN A 91 -21.94 -0.45 -3.21
CA GLN A 91 -23.22 -0.40 -3.95
C GLN A 91 -23.66 -1.78 -4.44
N SER A 92 -22.73 -2.72 -4.58
CA SER A 92 -23.01 -4.07 -5.08
C SER A 92 -22.01 -5.09 -4.52
N PRO A 93 -22.39 -6.38 -4.47
CA PRO A 93 -21.45 -7.45 -4.14
C PRO A 93 -20.27 -7.52 -5.11
N ALA A 94 -20.49 -7.18 -6.39
CA ALA A 94 -19.42 -7.16 -7.39
C ALA A 94 -18.36 -6.10 -7.06
N ASP A 95 -18.76 -4.89 -6.67
CA ASP A 95 -17.83 -3.85 -6.22
C ASP A 95 -17.04 -4.31 -4.98
N ALA A 96 -17.72 -4.97 -4.05
CA ALA A 96 -17.11 -5.49 -2.81
C ALA A 96 -16.02 -6.53 -3.10
N ILE A 97 -16.29 -7.46 -4.02
CA ILE A 97 -15.35 -8.50 -4.49
C ILE A 97 -14.19 -7.87 -5.26
N SER A 98 -14.46 -6.90 -6.14
CA SER A 98 -13.42 -6.19 -6.89
C SER A 98 -12.47 -5.45 -5.94
N PHE A 99 -12.99 -4.80 -4.91
CA PHE A 99 -12.18 -4.13 -3.89
C PHE A 99 -11.35 -5.12 -3.07
N GLU A 100 -11.96 -6.21 -2.59
CA GLU A 100 -11.28 -7.28 -1.85
C GLU A 100 -10.08 -7.84 -2.64
N ARG A 101 -10.28 -8.21 -3.91
CA ARG A 101 -9.21 -8.72 -4.78
C ARG A 101 -8.08 -7.70 -4.96
N GLY A 102 -8.43 -6.42 -5.11
CA GLY A 102 -7.46 -5.34 -5.20
C GLY A 102 -6.62 -5.16 -3.96
N LEU A 103 -7.26 -5.25 -2.79
CA LEU A 103 -6.60 -5.11 -1.50
C LEU A 103 -5.70 -6.31 -1.20
N GLN A 104 -6.17 -7.53 -1.43
CA GLN A 104 -5.38 -8.75 -1.23
C GLN A 104 -4.13 -8.74 -2.11
N ALA A 105 -4.27 -8.38 -3.39
CA ALA A 105 -3.13 -8.29 -4.31
C ALA A 105 -2.08 -7.23 -3.90
N VAL A 106 -2.47 -6.24 -3.09
CA VAL A 106 -1.54 -5.27 -2.51
C VAL A 106 -0.87 -5.83 -1.26
N ILE A 107 -1.62 -6.49 -0.38
CA ILE A 107 -1.08 -7.15 0.82
C ILE A 107 -0.04 -8.19 0.42
N ASP A 108 -0.34 -9.06 -0.55
CA ASP A 108 0.59 -10.08 -1.06
C ASP A 108 1.89 -9.46 -1.62
N LYS A 109 1.80 -8.27 -2.24
CA LYS A 109 2.98 -7.53 -2.75
C LYS A 109 3.81 -6.96 -1.62
N LEU A 110 3.17 -6.47 -0.57
CA LEU A 110 3.88 -6.02 0.62
C LEU A 110 4.64 -7.19 1.24
N ASP A 111 4.00 -8.36 1.36
CA ASP A 111 4.60 -9.55 1.95
C ASP A 111 5.83 -10.02 1.17
N ARG A 112 5.77 -10.07 -0.16
CA ARG A 112 6.91 -10.41 -1.02
C ARG A 112 8.00 -9.34 -1.05
N GLY A 113 7.65 -8.07 -0.91
CA GLY A 113 8.59 -6.94 -0.97
C GLY A 113 9.51 -6.78 0.25
N SER A 114 9.41 -7.63 1.28
CA SER A 114 10.45 -7.75 2.31
C SER A 114 11.55 -8.74 1.98
N GLU A 115 11.35 -9.60 0.97
CA GLU A 115 12.36 -10.52 0.47
C GLU A 115 12.95 -9.94 -0.82
N SER A 116 13.72 -8.86 -0.68
CA SER A 116 14.72 -8.55 -1.70
C SER A 116 16.07 -8.93 -1.13
N PRO A 117 16.80 -9.85 -1.78
CA PRO A 117 18.10 -10.28 -1.31
C PRO A 117 19.02 -9.06 -1.29
N SER A 118 19.67 -8.81 -0.16
CA SER A 118 20.89 -8.01 -0.15
C SER A 118 21.76 -8.55 -1.26
N SER A 119 22.09 -7.73 -2.26
CA SER A 119 23.02 -8.11 -3.30
C SER A 119 24.38 -8.32 -2.64
N SER A 120 24.68 -9.55 -2.26
CA SER A 120 26.06 -9.96 -2.06
C SER A 120 26.72 -9.82 -3.43
N THR A 121 27.56 -8.80 -3.55
CA THR A 121 28.52 -8.64 -4.63
C THR A 121 29.28 -9.95 -4.82
N PRO A 122 29.39 -10.51 -6.03
CA PRO A 122 30.40 -11.51 -6.28
C PRO A 122 31.75 -10.80 -6.26
N GLU A 123 32.57 -11.07 -5.24
CA GLU A 123 34.02 -10.86 -5.34
C GLU A 123 34.58 -11.94 -6.29
N GLU A 124 34.64 -11.63 -7.58
CA GLU A 124 35.75 -12.10 -8.42
C GLU A 124 36.96 -11.24 -8.02
N GLY A 125 38.13 -11.77 -7.69
CA GLY A 125 38.82 -12.88 -8.32
C GLY A 125 40.27 -12.39 -8.42
N ASP A 126 41.11 -12.95 -7.57
CA ASP A 126 42.53 -12.65 -7.41
C ASP A 126 43.29 -12.75 -8.75
N THR A 127 44.05 -11.73 -9.13
CA THR A 127 45.14 -11.90 -10.10
C THR A 127 46.24 -10.90 -9.80
N GLU A 128 47.26 -11.40 -9.09
CA GLU A 128 48.59 -10.81 -9.00
C GLU A 128 49.20 -10.69 -10.41
N ASP A 129 49.55 -9.48 -10.84
CA ASP A 129 50.39 -9.23 -12.02
C ASP A 129 51.58 -8.36 -11.58
N ASP A 130 52.70 -9.03 -11.30
CA ASP A 130 53.99 -8.45 -10.95
C ASP A 130 54.72 -8.03 -12.23
N GLY A 131 54.48 -6.78 -12.66
CA GLY A 131 55.11 -6.17 -13.84
C GLY A 131 56.35 -5.35 -13.50
N GLN A 132 57.49 -6.00 -13.28
CA GLN A 132 58.80 -5.37 -13.07
C GLN A 132 59.42 -4.85 -14.40
N ALA A 133 59.67 -3.52 -14.44
CA ALA A 133 60.71 -2.77 -15.17
C ALA A 133 60.74 -2.79 -16.73
N VAL A 134 60.84 -1.62 -17.38
CA VAL A 134 62.11 -0.91 -17.66
C VAL A 134 61.90 0.44 -18.40
N SER A 135 62.71 1.41 -17.98
CA SER A 135 63.23 2.63 -18.64
C SER A 135 62.69 3.11 -20.00
N VAL A 136 62.27 4.38 -20.03
CA VAL A 136 62.18 5.22 -21.23
C VAL A 136 63.39 6.18 -21.27
N PRO A 137 64.17 6.25 -22.35
CA PRO A 137 65.00 7.40 -22.63
C PRO A 137 64.41 8.32 -23.71
N TYR A 138 64.86 9.56 -23.62
CA TYR A 138 64.40 10.78 -24.28
C TYR A 138 64.63 10.86 -25.81
N ARG A 139 63.73 11.64 -26.43
CA ARG A 139 63.87 12.60 -27.56
C ARG A 139 64.88 12.35 -28.69
N LYS A 140 64.41 12.64 -29.91
CA LYS A 140 65.09 13.56 -30.83
C LYS A 140 64.08 14.44 -31.55
#